data_AF-A0A2H5ZD24-F1
#
_entry.id   AF-A0A2H5ZD24-F1
#
_cell.length_a   1.000
_cell.length_b   1.000
_cell.length_c   1.000
_cell.angle_alpha   90.00
_cell.angle_beta   90.00
_cell.angle_gamma   90.00
#
_symmetry.space_group_name_H-M   'P 1'
#
loop_
_entity.id
_entity.type
_entity.pdbx_description
1 polymer ?
#
loop_
_entity_poly.entity_id
_entity_poly.type
_entity_poly.pdbx_seq_one_letter_code
_entity_poly.pdbx_strand_id
1 'polypeptide(L)'
;MAAVAELVEREGAVEVVVGVPLGMGGQATAQTREVRAFIERLRSRLRVPVLEADERLSTAEAARRAPARRARDGCLDSEAAAIVLQAVLDARRGGARGT
;
A
#
# COMPACT_ATOMS: atom_id res chain seq x y z
N MET A 1 14.57 4.01 7.42
CA MET A 1 13.91 2.92 8.18
C MET A 1 13.54 3.34 9.60
N ALA A 2 14.40 4.06 10.33
CA ALA A 2 14.08 4.53 11.69
C ALA A 2 12.76 5.33 11.78
N ALA A 3 12.53 6.26 10.84
CA ALA A 3 11.32 7.07 10.82
C ALA A 3 10.01 6.24 10.71
N VAL A 4 10.00 5.16 9.93
CA VAL A 4 8.81 4.29 9.79
C VAL A 4 8.59 3.49 11.07
N ALA A 5 9.65 3.01 11.71
CA ALA A 5 9.54 2.30 12.98
C ALA A 5 9.01 3.22 14.10
N GLU A 6 9.51 4.45 14.15
CA GLU A 6 9.04 5.47 15.10
C GLU A 6 7.56 5.82 14.88
N LEU A 7 7.13 5.95 13.61
CA LEU A 7 5.72 6.11 13.25
C LEU A 7 4.87 4.94 13.73
N VAL A 8 5.31 3.70 13.51
CA VAL A 8 4.58 2.50 13.95
C VAL A 8 4.40 2.50 15.47
N GLU A 9 5.47 2.82 16.21
CA GLU A 9 5.42 2.86 17.68
C GLU A 9 4.54 4.01 18.19
N ARG A 10 4.69 5.22 17.64
CA ARG A 10 3.95 6.40 18.07
C ARG A 10 2.45 6.29 17.78
N GLU A 11 2.08 5.80 16.61
CA GLU A 11 0.67 5.68 16.20
C GLU A 11 0.01 4.39 16.73
N GLY A 12 0.78 3.49 17.36
CA GLY A 12 0.29 2.18 17.80
C GLY A 12 -0.19 1.31 16.63
N ALA A 13 0.42 1.48 15.44
CA ALA A 13 0.02 0.76 14.24
C ALA A 13 0.25 -0.75 14.43
N VAL A 14 -0.77 -1.56 14.13
CA VAL A 14 -0.72 -3.02 14.30
C VAL A 14 -0.20 -3.76 13.06
N GLU A 15 -0.12 -3.06 11.94
CA GLU A 15 0.37 -3.57 10.65
C GLU A 15 0.78 -2.40 9.74
N VAL A 16 1.59 -2.69 8.73
CA VAL A 16 1.98 -1.75 7.68
C VAL A 16 1.60 -2.30 6.32
N VAL A 17 0.99 -1.46 5.49
CA VAL A 17 0.62 -1.80 4.10
C VAL A 17 1.52 -1.02 3.15
N VAL A 18 2.09 -1.72 2.17
CA VAL A 18 2.92 -1.12 1.11
C VAL A 18 2.32 -1.45 -0.24
N GLY A 19 1.99 -0.42 -1.01
CA GLY A 19 1.55 -0.57 -2.40
C GLY A 19 2.69 -1.12 -3.27
N VAL A 20 2.38 -2.11 -4.09
CA VAL A 20 3.34 -2.70 -5.03
C VAL A 20 2.85 -2.45 -6.46
N PRO A 21 3.60 -1.69 -7.28
CA PRO A 21 3.26 -1.49 -8.68
C PRO A 21 3.55 -2.80 -9.41
N LEU A 22 2.50 -3.49 -9.85
CA LEU A 22 2.63 -4.69 -10.67
C LEU A 22 2.34 -4.34 -12.13
N GLY A 23 3.15 -4.84 -13.06
CA GLY A 23 2.94 -4.59 -14.49
C GLY A 23 1.60 -5.16 -14.99
N MET A 24 1.13 -4.67 -16.15
CA MET A 24 -0.17 -4.99 -16.76
C MET A 24 -0.50 -6.50 -16.85
N GLY A 25 0.50 -7.38 -16.86
CA GLY A 25 0.34 -8.84 -16.89
C GLY A 25 0.62 -9.60 -15.59
N GLY A 26 0.69 -8.94 -14.43
CA GLY A 26 1.10 -9.61 -13.17
C GLY A 26 2.62 -9.62 -12.95
N GLN A 27 3.38 -9.20 -13.96
CA GLN A 27 4.82 -9.37 -13.98
C GLN A 27 5.53 -8.31 -13.15
N ALA A 28 6.58 -8.75 -12.45
CA ALA A 28 7.45 -7.87 -11.68
C ALA A 28 8.31 -7.02 -12.61
N THR A 29 8.23 -5.71 -12.45
CA THR A 29 9.10 -4.73 -13.13
C THR A 29 10.35 -4.45 -12.28
N ALA A 30 11.29 -3.65 -12.78
CA ALA A 30 12.42 -3.17 -11.97
C ALA A 30 11.93 -2.45 -10.71
N GLN A 31 10.92 -1.57 -10.85
CA GLN A 31 10.28 -0.86 -9.75
C GLN A 31 9.61 -1.83 -8.75
N THR A 32 8.92 -2.88 -9.22
CA THR A 32 8.37 -3.92 -8.32
C THR A 32 9.47 -4.55 -7.46
N ARG A 33 10.64 -4.84 -8.04
CA ARG A 33 11.76 -5.46 -7.31
C ARG A 33 12.34 -4.52 -6.27
N GLU A 34 12.49 -3.24 -6.61
CA GLU A 34 12.97 -2.21 -5.68
C GLU A 34 12.02 -2.04 -4.49
N VAL A 35 10.71 -1.95 -4.76
CA VAL A 35 9.69 -1.85 -3.71
C VAL A 35 9.70 -3.10 -2.82
N ARG A 36 9.81 -4.30 -3.41
CA ARG A 36 9.91 -5.54 -2.61
C ARG A 36 11.18 -5.60 -1.77
N ALA A 37 12.33 -5.17 -2.29
CA ALA A 37 13.55 -5.08 -1.50
C ALA A 37 13.38 -4.09 -0.33
N PHE A 38 12.64 -3.00 -0.52
CA PHE A 38 12.28 -2.08 0.55
C PHE A 38 11.36 -2.74 1.59
N ILE A 39 10.36 -3.51 1.16
CA ILE A 39 9.46 -4.27 2.05
C ILE A 39 10.24 -5.29 2.89
N GLU A 40 11.19 -6.02 2.32
CA GLU A 40 12.03 -6.95 3.08
C GLU A 40 12.84 -6.24 4.17
N ARG A 41 13.38 -5.05 3.85
CA ARG A 41 14.03 -4.22 4.86
C ARG A 41 13.07 -3.77 5.95
N LEU A 42 11.81 -3.46 5.63
CA LEU A 42 10.78 -3.12 6.63
C LEU A 42 10.48 -4.32 7.51
N ARG A 43 10.26 -5.51 6.92
CA ARG A 43 10.01 -6.76 7.64
C ARG A 43 11.12 -7.11 8.62
N SER A 44 12.38 -6.86 8.25
CA SER A 44 13.51 -7.10 9.15
C SER A 44 13.59 -6.14 10.35
N ARG A 45 12.92 -4.99 10.30
CA ARG A 45 13.07 -3.91 11.28
C ARG A 45 11.83 -3.66 12.13
N LEU A 46 10.64 -3.89 11.57
CA LEU A 46 9.36 -3.69 12.22
C LEU A 46 8.93 -4.95 12.96
N ARG A 47 8.27 -4.75 14.10
CA ARG A 47 7.70 -5.85 14.91
C ARG A 47 6.28 -6.23 14.46
N VAL A 48 5.71 -5.46 13.55
CA VAL A 48 4.35 -5.64 13.04
C VAL A 48 4.39 -6.22 11.62
N PRO A 49 3.34 -6.94 11.20
CA PRO A 49 3.26 -7.47 9.83
C PRO A 49 3.39 -6.36 8.79
N VAL A 50 4.12 -6.66 7.71
CA VAL A 50 4.22 -5.78 6.53
C VAL A 50 3.61 -6.49 5.34
N LEU A 51 2.50 -5.94 4.85
CA LEU A 51 1.66 -6.52 3.80
C LEU A 51 1.88 -5.79 2.47
N GLU A 52 1.85 -6.57 1.39
CA GLU A 52 1.84 -6.06 0.02
C GLU A 52 0.39 -5.83 -0.43
N ALA A 53 0.10 -4.65 -0.96
CA ALA A 53 -1.17 -4.35 -1.61
C ALA A 53 -0.96 -4.18 -3.12
N ASP A 54 -1.70 -4.92 -3.94
CA ASP A 54 -1.69 -4.72 -5.40
C ASP A 54 -2.42 -3.43 -5.75
N GLU A 55 -1.72 -2.50 -6.38
CA GLU A 55 -2.29 -1.23 -6.85
C GLU A 55 -3.44 -1.43 -7.84
N ARG A 56 -3.56 -2.58 -8.51
CA ARG A 56 -4.69 -2.90 -9.40
C ARG A 56 -6.03 -3.11 -8.69
N LEU A 57 -6.02 -3.44 -7.41
CA LEU A 57 -7.25 -3.48 -6.62
C LEU A 57 -7.85 -2.08 -6.43
N SER A 58 -7.07 -1.01 -6.66
CA SER A 58 -7.58 0.36 -6.63
C SER A 58 -8.40 0.72 -7.88
N THR A 59 -8.20 0.06 -9.03
CA THR A 59 -8.69 0.61 -10.30
C THR A 59 -10.21 0.52 -10.52
N ALA A 60 -10.96 -0.36 -9.85
CA ALA A 60 -12.42 -0.43 -10.04
C ALA A 60 -13.21 0.48 -9.07
N GLU A 61 -12.80 0.56 -7.81
CA GLU A 61 -13.48 1.36 -6.78
C GLU A 61 -12.84 2.74 -6.55
N ALA A 62 -11.51 2.90 -6.70
CA ALA A 62 -10.86 4.20 -6.60
C ALA A 62 -11.13 5.08 -7.85
N ALA A 63 -11.30 4.46 -9.03
CA ALA A 63 -11.71 5.19 -10.24
C ALA A 63 -13.13 5.79 -10.14
N ARG A 64 -14.01 5.24 -9.27
CA ARG A 64 -15.31 5.87 -8.97
C ARG A 64 -15.20 7.06 -8.01
N ARG A 65 -14.08 7.21 -7.29
CA ARG A 65 -13.88 8.22 -6.25
C ARG A 65 -12.88 9.33 -6.61
N ALA A 66 -12.02 9.15 -7.61
CA ALA A 66 -11.00 10.15 -7.97
C ALA A 66 -11.15 10.68 -9.42
N PRO A 67 -11.12 12.01 -9.64
CA PRO A 67 -10.98 12.56 -10.98
C PRO A 67 -9.59 12.19 -11.51
N ALA A 68 -9.55 11.57 -12.69
CA ALA A 68 -8.33 11.17 -13.36
C ALA A 68 -7.36 12.35 -13.52
N ARG A 69 -6.27 12.35 -12.74
CA ARG A 69 -5.16 13.28 -12.95
C ARG A 69 -3.85 12.51 -12.87
N ARG A 70 -3.18 12.39 -14.00
CA ARG A 70 -1.73 12.18 -14.07
C ARG A 70 -1.08 13.26 -13.20
N ALA A 71 -0.31 12.89 -12.18
CA ALA A 71 0.23 13.85 -11.24
C ALA A 71 1.65 13.46 -10.80
N ARG A 72 2.46 14.48 -10.44
CA ARG A 72 3.92 14.49 -10.31
C ARG A 72 4.45 14.23 -8.88
N ASP A 73 5.27 13.19 -8.75
CA ASP A 73 6.48 12.89 -7.94
C ASP A 73 6.74 13.38 -6.49
N GLY A 74 5.86 14.05 -5.74
CA GLY A 74 6.21 14.31 -4.33
C GLY A 74 5.14 14.77 -3.34
N CYS A 75 4.06 15.40 -3.82
CA CYS A 75 2.90 15.74 -2.97
C CYS A 75 1.85 14.60 -2.96
N LEU A 76 2.05 13.56 -3.78
CA LEU A 76 1.10 12.48 -4.05
C LEU A 76 1.32 11.24 -3.20
N ASP A 77 2.48 11.08 -2.56
CA ASP A 77 2.83 9.84 -1.87
C ASP A 77 1.86 9.58 -0.70
N SER A 78 1.44 10.61 0.03
CA SER A 78 0.50 10.45 1.15
C SER A 78 -0.94 10.19 0.69
N GLU A 79 -1.40 10.84 -0.38
CA GLU A 79 -2.76 10.66 -0.89
C GLU A 79 -2.92 9.29 -1.55
N ALA A 80 -1.94 8.87 -2.37
CA ALA A 80 -1.90 7.54 -2.94
C ALA A 80 -1.82 6.46 -1.85
N ALA A 81 -0.99 6.65 -0.82
CA ALA A 81 -0.92 5.75 0.32
C ALA A 81 -2.26 5.65 1.08
N ALA A 82 -2.97 6.76 1.28
CA ALA A 82 -4.29 6.77 1.91
C ALA A 82 -5.33 6.02 1.07
N ILE A 83 -5.32 6.18 -0.25
CA ILE A 83 -6.20 5.44 -1.17
C ILE A 83 -5.93 3.93 -1.10
N VAL A 84 -4.66 3.53 -1.15
CA VAL A 84 -4.27 2.10 -1.04
C VAL A 84 -4.72 1.53 0.31
N LEU A 85 -4.49 2.25 1.41
CA LEU A 85 -4.91 1.80 2.73
C LEU A 85 -6.45 1.67 2.82
N GLN A 86 -7.18 2.66 2.31
CA GLN A 86 -8.64 2.63 2.30
C GLN A 86 -9.17 1.43 1.51
N ALA A 87 -8.58 1.10 0.36
CA ALA A 87 -8.95 -0.08 -0.43
C ALA A 87 -8.73 -1.38 0.35
N VAL A 88 -7.61 -1.52 1.08
CA VAL A 88 -7.34 -2.69 1.93
C VAL A 88 -8.35 -2.81 3.07
N LEU A 89 -8.69 -1.70 3.73
CA LEU A 89 -9.68 -1.68 4.81
C LEU A 89 -11.08 -2.05 4.29
N ASP A 90 -11.47 -1.53 3.14
CA ASP A 90 -12.77 -1.82 2.52
C ASP A 90 -12.87 -3.29 2.08
N ALA A 91 -11.82 -3.86 1.49
CA ALA A 91 -11.77 -5.29 1.14
C ALA A 91 -11.94 -6.20 2.37
N ARG A 92 -11.31 -5.84 3.49
CA ARG A 92 -11.47 -6.58 4.77
C ARG A 92 -12.87 -6.47 5.35
N ARG A 93 -13.51 -5.31 5.24
CA ARG A 93 -14.91 -5.10 5.67
C ARG A 93 -15.91 -5.83 4.78
N GLY A 94 -15.62 -5.96 3.49
CA GLY A 94 -16.43 -6.72 2.53
C GLY A 94 -16.39 -8.22 2.76
N GLY A 95 -15.21 -8.77 3.10
CA GLY A 95 -15.02 -10.18 3.42
C GLY A 95 -15.71 -10.64 4.72
N ALA A 96 -16.02 -9.72 5.63
CA ALA A 96 -16.70 -10.01 6.90
C ALA A 96 -18.24 -10.11 6.80
N ARG A 97 -18.84 -9.92 5.62
CA ARG A 97 -20.30 -9.96 5.39
C ARG A 97 -20.76 -11.18 4.57
N GLY A 98 -20.14 -12.33 4.81
CA GLY A 98 -20.48 -13.60 4.18
C GLY A 98 -20.44 -14.77 5.14
N THR A 99 -21.25 -14.72 6.20
CA THR A 99 -21.64 -15.88 7.04
C THR A 99 -23.05 -15.68 7.54
#